data_AF-A0A327TUK4-F1
#
_entry.id   AF-A0A327TUK4-F1
#
_cell.length_a   1.000
_cell.length_b   1.000
_cell.length_c   1.000
_cell.angle_alpha   90.00
_cell.angle_beta   90.00
_cell.angle_gamma   90.00
#
_symmetry.space_group_name_H-M   'P 1'
#
loop_
_entity.id
_entity.type
_entity.pdbx_description
1 polymer ?
#
loop_
_entity_poly.entity_id
_entity_poly.type
_entity_poly.pdbx_seq_one_letter_code
_entity_poly.pdbx_strand_id
1 'polypeptide(L)'
;MTATAETGALRVPRSINGIEQALTYEERARFYGELGPVEEPADREAVITTWWLRAMSGAYGSDRSGFRAAVAPVLATGRAQQAGAAA
;
A
#
# COMPACT_ATOMS: atom_id res chain seq x y z
N MET A 1 -23.87 -0.61 6.84
CA MET A 1 -23.26 0.73 6.76
C MET A 1 -21.79 0.57 7.06
N THR A 2 -20.97 0.39 6.03
CA THR A 2 -19.52 0.20 6.20
C THR A 2 -18.88 1.56 6.26
N ALA A 3 -18.20 1.87 7.36
CA ALA A 3 -17.48 3.10 7.56
C ALA A 3 -16.35 3.22 6.51
N THR A 4 -16.63 3.90 5.40
CA THR A 4 -15.61 4.60 4.62
C THR A 4 -15.08 5.71 5.49
N ALA A 5 -14.09 5.40 6.33
CA ALA A 5 -13.27 6.43 6.95
C ALA A 5 -12.65 7.23 5.81
N GLU A 6 -13.10 8.48 5.65
CA GLU A 6 -12.60 9.46 4.71
C GLU A 6 -11.14 9.78 5.05
N THR A 7 -10.25 8.86 4.71
CA THR A 7 -8.82 9.13 4.59
C THR A 7 -8.73 10.05 3.38
N GLY A 8 -8.37 11.32 3.57
CA GLY A 8 -8.21 12.29 2.47
C GLY A 8 -7.58 11.59 1.26
N ALA A 9 -8.35 11.50 0.17
CA ALA A 9 -8.30 10.38 -0.77
C ALA A 9 -6.89 10.08 -1.27
N LEU A 10 -6.26 9.04 -0.71
CA LEU A 10 -5.03 8.48 -1.27
C LEU A 10 -5.30 8.18 -2.75
N ARG A 11 -4.40 8.62 -3.64
CA ARG A 11 -4.56 8.39 -5.09
C ARG A 11 -4.66 6.91 -5.44
N VAL A 12 -4.06 6.06 -4.60
CA VAL A 12 -4.20 4.60 -4.67
C VAL A 12 -4.69 4.09 -3.32
N PRO A 13 -5.88 3.47 -3.24
CA PRO A 13 -6.36 2.82 -2.02
C PRO A 13 -5.44 1.67 -1.61
N ARG A 14 -5.29 1.45 -0.30
CA ARG A 14 -4.38 0.43 0.26
C ARG A 14 -4.97 -1.00 0.29
N SER A 15 -6.01 -1.23 -0.50
CA SER A 15 -6.63 -2.55 -0.67
C SER A 15 -6.02 -3.27 -1.87
N ILE A 16 -6.05 -4.60 -1.90
CA ILE A 16 -5.54 -5.40 -3.03
C ILE A 16 -6.16 -4.93 -4.36
N ASN A 17 -7.49 -4.72 -4.40
CA ASN A 17 -8.20 -4.19 -5.57
C ASN A 17 -7.79 -2.73 -5.89
N GLY A 18 -7.57 -1.88 -4.87
CA GLY A 18 -7.11 -0.51 -5.11
C GLY A 18 -5.70 -0.47 -5.74
N ILE A 19 -4.81 -1.32 -5.26
CA ILE A 19 -3.44 -1.45 -5.76
C ILE A 19 -3.46 -2.03 -7.17
N GLU A 20 -4.13 -3.15 -7.41
CA GLU A 20 -4.13 -3.80 -8.73
C GLU A 20 -4.63 -2.84 -9.82
N GLN A 21 -5.66 -2.03 -9.52
CA GLN A 21 -6.23 -1.12 -10.51
C GLN A 21 -5.27 -0.01 -10.93
N ALA A 22 -4.34 0.37 -10.04
CA ALA A 22 -3.31 1.36 -10.32
C ALA A 22 -2.05 0.79 -11.01
N LEU A 23 -1.92 -0.54 -11.10
CA LEU A 23 -0.78 -1.21 -11.73
C LEU A 23 -1.02 -1.50 -13.21
N THR A 24 0.06 -1.54 -14.00
CA THR A 24 0.04 -2.08 -15.36
C THR A 24 -0.21 -3.59 -15.37
N TYR A 25 -0.56 -4.17 -16.53
CA TYR A 25 -0.82 -5.61 -16.63
C TYR A 25 0.35 -6.48 -16.15
N GLU A 26 1.58 -6.15 -16.57
CA GLU A 26 2.78 -6.89 -16.13
C GLU A 26 3.03 -6.75 -14.62
N GLU A 27 2.79 -5.55 -14.07
CA GLU A 27 2.94 -5.30 -12.64
C GLU A 27 1.88 -6.04 -11.81
N ARG A 28 0.64 -6.13 -12.30
CA ARG A 28 -0.42 -6.93 -11.66
C ARG A 28 -0.02 -8.41 -11.59
N ALA A 29 0.50 -8.97 -12.67
CA ALA A 29 0.96 -10.36 -12.69
C ALA A 29 2.08 -10.61 -11.67
N ARG A 30 3.04 -9.67 -11.55
CA ARG A 30 4.12 -9.74 -10.55
C ARG A 30 3.59 -9.57 -9.11
N PHE A 31 2.67 -8.64 -8.89
CA PHE A 31 2.04 -8.44 -7.58
C PHE A 31 1.36 -9.71 -7.08
N TYR A 32 0.57 -10.37 -7.94
CA TYR A 32 -0.06 -11.63 -7.57
C TYR A 32 0.93 -12.79 -7.44
N GLY A 33 2.00 -12.81 -8.24
CA GLY A 33 3.08 -13.79 -8.12
C GLY A 33 3.84 -13.70 -6.80
N GLU A 34 4.03 -12.48 -6.27
CA GLU A 34 4.67 -12.27 -4.97
C GLU A 34 3.70 -12.44 -3.80
N LEU A 35 2.42 -12.08 -3.96
CA LEU A 35 1.43 -12.19 -2.88
C LEU A 35 0.92 -13.62 -2.68
N GLY A 36 0.79 -14.39 -3.76
CA GLY A 36 0.22 -15.74 -3.76
C GLY A 36 0.89 -16.74 -2.80
N PRO A 37 2.22 -16.88 -2.79
CA PRO A 37 2.92 -17.85 -1.94
C PRO A 37 3.11 -17.40 -0.49
N VAL A 38 2.71 -16.17 -0.13
CA VAL A 38 2.99 -15.60 1.20
C VAL A 38 1.85 -15.94 2.17
N GLU A 39 2.16 -16.84 3.11
CA GLU A 39 1.21 -17.29 4.13
C GLU A 39 1.27 -16.44 5.41
N GLU A 40 2.45 -15.93 5.76
CA GLU A 40 2.65 -15.15 6.99
C GLU A 40 1.99 -13.77 6.84
N PRO A 41 1.05 -13.40 7.72
CA PRO A 41 0.37 -12.10 7.67
C PRO A 41 1.30 -10.89 7.64
N ALA A 42 2.43 -10.90 8.35
CA ALA A 42 3.37 -9.78 8.38
C ALA A 42 4.13 -9.65 7.05
N ASP A 43 4.59 -10.76 6.49
CA ASP A 43 5.21 -10.78 5.16
C ASP A 43 4.21 -10.35 4.08
N ARG A 44 2.94 -10.77 4.22
CA ARG A 44 1.87 -10.38 3.30
C ARG A 44 1.62 -8.87 3.36
N GLU A 45 1.65 -8.29 4.55
CA GLU A 45 1.56 -6.84 4.75
C GLU A 45 2.75 -6.12 4.11
N ALA A 46 3.96 -6.64 4.25
CA ALA A 46 5.16 -6.08 3.65
C ALA A 46 5.08 -6.05 2.10
N VAL A 47 4.58 -7.12 1.49
CA VAL A 47 4.31 -7.17 0.04
C VAL A 47 3.28 -6.12 -0.36
N ILE A 48 2.14 -6.05 0.35
CA ILE A 48 1.09 -5.05 0.09
C ILE A 48 1.63 -3.62 0.19
N THR A 49 2.41 -3.32 1.23
CA THR A 49 3.03 -1.99 1.41
C THR A 49 3.99 -1.67 0.28
N THR A 50 4.84 -2.62 -0.12
CA THR A 50 5.81 -2.42 -1.20
C THR A 50 5.12 -2.08 -2.53
N TRP A 51 4.10 -2.86 -2.89
CA TRP A 51 3.35 -2.64 -4.13
C TRP A 51 2.48 -1.38 -4.08
N TRP A 52 1.93 -1.05 -2.93
CA TRP A 52 1.20 0.20 -2.74
C TRP A 52 2.11 1.42 -2.92
N LEU A 53 3.33 1.40 -2.37
CA LEU A 53 4.31 2.49 -2.54
C LEU A 53 4.68 2.69 -4.02
N ARG A 54 4.84 1.58 -4.75
CA ARG A 54 5.10 1.60 -6.20
C ARG A 54 3.93 2.23 -6.96
N ALA A 55 2.70 1.80 -6.69
CA ALA A 55 1.51 2.33 -7.32
C ALA A 55 1.31 3.83 -7.01
N MET A 56 1.53 4.24 -5.75
CA MET A 56 1.51 5.65 -5.34
C MET A 56 2.60 6.46 -6.05
N SER A 57 3.82 5.93 -6.18
CA SER A 57 4.89 6.60 -6.95
C SER A 57 4.45 6.86 -8.39
N GLY A 58 3.84 5.88 -9.05
CA GLY A 58 3.25 6.04 -10.39
C GLY A 58 2.15 7.10 -10.44
N ALA A 59 1.23 7.09 -9.46
CA ALA A 59 0.11 8.03 -9.39
C ALA A 59 0.52 9.49 -9.11
N TYR A 60 1.69 9.72 -8.52
CA TYR A 60 2.25 11.05 -8.28
C TYR A 60 3.26 11.50 -9.34
N GLY A 61 3.87 10.55 -10.07
CA GLY A 61 4.83 10.85 -11.13
C GLY A 61 5.99 11.72 -10.62
N SER A 62 6.08 12.94 -11.15
CA SER A 62 7.13 13.90 -10.76
C SER A 62 6.88 14.62 -9.44
N ASP A 63 5.67 14.55 -8.87
CA ASP A 63 5.30 15.22 -7.62
C ASP A 63 5.81 14.45 -6.37
N ARG A 64 7.13 14.50 -6.17
CA ARG A 64 7.80 13.81 -5.06
C ARG A 64 7.39 14.33 -3.69
N SER A 65 7.08 15.62 -3.58
CA SER A 65 6.66 16.25 -2.33
C SER A 65 5.26 15.78 -1.91
N GLY A 66 4.31 15.76 -2.85
CA GLY A 66 2.98 15.22 -2.60
C GLY A 66 3.00 13.73 -2.29
N PHE A 67 3.83 12.94 -2.99
CA PHE A 67 4.02 11.52 -2.69
C PHE A 67 4.48 11.31 -1.24
N ARG A 68 5.52 12.03 -0.80
CA ARG A 68 6.05 11.92 0.57
C ARG A 68 5.01 12.34 1.60
N ALA A 69 4.30 13.43 1.37
CA ALA A 69 3.26 13.93 2.27
C ALA A 69 2.11 12.92 2.44
N ALA A 70 1.72 12.24 1.36
CA ALA A 70 0.64 11.24 1.39
C ALA A 70 1.07 9.91 2.04
N VAL A 71 2.31 9.47 1.81
CA VAL A 71 2.81 8.17 2.26
C VAL A 71 3.30 8.18 3.71
N ALA A 72 3.98 9.25 4.14
CA ALA A 72 4.59 9.34 5.46
C ALA A 72 3.64 9.00 6.64
N PRO A 73 2.40 9.53 6.71
CA PRO A 73 1.50 9.20 7.82
C PRO A 73 1.11 7.72 7.83
N VAL A 74 0.92 7.10 6.66
CA VAL A 74 0.54 5.68 6.54
C VAL A 74 1.65 4.77 7.07
N LEU A 75 2.91 5.05 6.70
CA LEU A 75 4.06 4.28 7.18
C LEU A 75 4.33 4.49 8.67
N ALA A 76 4.08 5.71 9.19
CA ALA A 76 4.20 5.98 10.62
C ALA A 76 3.20 5.14 11.44
N THR A 77 1.95 5.05 10.98
CA THR A 77 0.92 4.21 11.60
C THR A 77 1.28 2.72 11.55
N GLY A 78 1.77 2.21 10.42
CA GLY A 78 2.18 0.81 10.29
C GLY A 78 3.27 0.41 11.28
N ARG A 79 4.29 1.27 11.45
CA ARG A 79 5.37 1.02 12.42
C ARG A 79 4.91 1.03 13.87
N ALA A 80 3.98 1.92 14.23
CA ALA A 80 3.42 1.96 15.58
C ALA A 80 2.66 0.67 15.91
N GLN A 81 1.92 0.11 14.94
CA GLN A 81 1.20 -1.16 15.11
C GLN A 81 2.16 -2.35 15.28
N GLN A 82 3.24 -2.40 14.50
CA GLN A 82 4.26 -3.47 14.64
C GLN A 82 5.00 -3.40 15.97
N ALA A 83 5.33 -2.19 16.45
CA ALA A 83 6.01 -2.02 17.74
C ALA A 83 5.13 -2.44 18.93
N GLY A 84 3.81 -2.23 18.86
CA GLY A 84 2.87 -2.67 19.89
C GLY A 84 2.59 -4.17 19.92
N ALA A 85 2.78 -4.88 18.79
CA ALA A 85 2.61 -6.34 18.71
C ALA A 85 3.81 -7.14 19.24
N ALA A 86 4.97 -6.47 19.42
CA ALA A 86 6.21 -7.08 19.90
C ALA A 86 6.47 -6.83 21.40
N ALA A 87 5.54 -6.18 22.11
CA ALA A 87 5.60 -5.84 23.53
C ALA A 87 4.64 -6.71 24.35
#